data_AF-A0A955P1E8-F1
#
_entry.id   AF-A0A955P1E8-F1
#
_cell.length_a   1.000
_cell.length_b   1.000
_cell.length_c   1.000
_cell.angle_alpha   90.00
_cell.angle_beta   90.00
_cell.angle_gamma   90.00
#
_symmetry.space_group_name_H-M   'P 1'
#
loop_
_entity.id
_entity.type
_entity.pdbx_description
1 polymer ?
#
loop_
_entity_poly.entity_id
_entity_poly.type
_entity_poly.pdbx_seq_one_letter_code
_entity_poly.pdbx_strand_id
1 'polypeptide(L)'
;MFKRFFLFPLTLIGLVLFFSTGFAETPVYKGQPSGEFLKTWLLCGPFSVGKENETAPTYAHLEGFETDFLKSIGGESHPNIQEGTEIKTDAGEATWTRYESSDDTIDLDQEITKRDSVVAYAYCEIETSEETACILALGTNDGGKAWLN
;
A
#
# COMPACT_ATOMS: atom_id res chain seq x y z
N MET A 1 29.07 59.55 -41.49
CA MET A 1 28.71 58.22 -42.02
C MET A 1 29.03 57.19 -40.94
N PHE A 2 28.06 56.80 -40.12
CA PHE A 2 28.23 55.76 -39.08
C PHE A 2 26.98 54.88 -39.09
N LYS A 3 27.11 53.63 -39.55
CA LYS A 3 26.04 52.63 -39.52
C LYS A 3 26.14 51.88 -38.17
N ARG A 4 25.09 51.95 -37.36
CA ARG A 4 24.93 51.10 -36.16
C ARG A 4 24.28 49.79 -36.58
N PHE A 5 24.99 48.68 -36.41
CA PHE A 5 24.44 47.33 -36.52
C PHE A 5 23.66 47.00 -35.24
N PHE A 6 22.37 46.68 -35.37
CA PHE A 6 21.58 46.07 -34.31
C PHE A 6 21.75 44.56 -34.38
N LEU A 7 22.36 43.97 -33.34
CA LEU A 7 22.31 42.53 -33.08
C LEU A 7 20.97 42.21 -32.40
N PHE A 8 20.16 41.34 -33.03
CA PHE A 8 19.01 40.72 -32.40
C PHE A 8 19.47 39.57 -31.50
N PRO A 9 18.97 39.42 -30.26
CA PRO A 9 19.24 38.23 -29.45
C PRO A 9 18.33 37.10 -29.91
N LEU A 10 18.95 35.98 -30.30
CA LEU A 10 18.31 34.71 -30.60
C LEU A 10 17.73 34.14 -29.29
N THR A 11 16.40 34.09 -29.17
CA THR A 11 15.73 33.53 -27.99
C THR A 11 15.71 32.01 -28.10
N LEU A 12 16.52 31.35 -27.27
CA LEU A 12 16.57 29.90 -27.15
C LEU A 12 15.32 29.41 -26.40
N ILE A 13 14.36 28.80 -27.10
CA ILE A 13 13.22 28.14 -26.48
C ILE A 13 13.70 26.80 -25.92
N GLY A 14 13.92 26.73 -24.60
CA GLY A 14 14.22 25.49 -23.90
C GLY A 14 12.97 24.61 -23.80
N LEU A 15 13.02 23.43 -24.42
CA LEU A 15 12.00 22.39 -24.28
C LEU A 15 12.11 21.77 -22.87
N VAL A 16 11.20 22.13 -21.97
CA VAL A 16 11.07 21.48 -20.66
C VAL A 16 10.33 20.16 -20.86
N LEU A 17 11.07 19.06 -20.92
CA LEU A 17 10.49 17.72 -20.83
C LEU A 17 10.04 17.49 -19.39
N PHE A 18 8.74 17.63 -19.15
CA PHE A 18 8.13 17.12 -17.92
C PHE A 18 8.18 15.60 -17.97
N PHE A 19 9.17 15.00 -17.30
CA PHE A 19 9.07 13.61 -16.91
C PHE A 19 7.96 13.52 -15.88
N SER A 20 6.76 13.13 -16.31
CA SER A 20 5.77 12.58 -15.39
C SER A 20 6.38 11.33 -14.80
N THR A 21 6.89 11.41 -13.56
CA THR A 21 7.02 10.21 -12.74
C THR A 21 5.61 9.69 -12.56
N GLY A 22 5.21 8.74 -13.39
CA GLY A 22 3.95 8.02 -13.20
C GLY A 22 4.08 7.31 -11.86
N PHE A 23 3.50 7.88 -10.81
CA PHE A 23 3.25 7.13 -9.59
C PHE A 23 2.31 6.00 -9.99
N ALA A 24 2.69 4.77 -9.68
CA ALA A 24 1.83 3.63 -9.97
C ALA A 24 0.61 3.73 -9.04
N GLU A 25 -0.58 3.67 -9.64
CA GLU A 25 -1.85 3.92 -8.96
C GLU A 25 -2.23 2.74 -8.05
N THR A 26 -3.15 2.95 -7.11
CA THR A 26 -3.75 1.89 -6.30
C THR A 26 -4.52 0.90 -7.18
N PRO A 27 -4.50 -0.43 -6.92
CA PRO A 27 -5.39 -1.38 -7.57
C PRO A 27 -6.86 -1.03 -7.29
N VAL A 28 -7.63 -0.79 -8.34
CA VAL A 28 -9.06 -0.45 -8.26
C VAL A 28 -9.90 -1.53 -8.94
N TYR A 29 -10.83 -2.11 -8.19
CA TYR A 29 -11.85 -3.03 -8.69
C TYR A 29 -13.12 -2.25 -9.03
N LYS A 30 -13.66 -2.45 -10.23
CA LYS A 30 -14.90 -1.77 -10.69
C LYS A 30 -16.08 -2.73 -10.58
N GLY A 31 -17.17 -2.28 -9.94
CA GLY A 31 -18.47 -2.95 -10.02
C GLY A 31 -18.61 -4.26 -9.22
N GLN A 32 -17.82 -4.47 -8.18
CA GLN A 32 -18.03 -5.58 -7.22
C GLN A 32 -19.21 -5.29 -6.29
N PRO A 33 -19.95 -6.31 -5.79
CA PRO A 33 -19.51 -7.68 -5.45
C PRO A 33 -19.60 -8.71 -6.59
N SER A 34 -18.53 -9.51 -6.80
CA SER A 34 -18.51 -10.60 -7.79
C SER A 34 -18.61 -12.01 -7.19
N GLY A 35 -18.41 -12.16 -5.87
CA GLY A 35 -18.22 -13.48 -5.24
C GLY A 35 -16.90 -14.15 -5.58
N GLU A 36 -15.99 -13.44 -6.26
CA GLU A 36 -14.65 -13.90 -6.62
C GLU A 36 -13.61 -13.33 -5.65
N PHE A 37 -12.45 -13.99 -5.59
CA PHE A 37 -11.31 -13.51 -4.81
C PHE A 37 -10.67 -12.28 -5.47
N LEU A 38 -10.31 -11.30 -4.64
CA LEU A 38 -9.48 -10.17 -5.04
C LEU A 38 -8.03 -10.65 -5.18
N LYS A 39 -7.41 -10.38 -6.33
CA LYS A 39 -6.10 -10.93 -6.72
C LYS A 39 -4.96 -9.92 -6.73
N THR A 40 -5.27 -8.65 -6.85
CA THR A 40 -4.32 -7.57 -7.07
C THR A 40 -4.38 -6.62 -5.88
N TRP A 41 -3.27 -6.53 -5.17
CA TRP A 41 -3.15 -5.82 -3.91
C TRP A 41 -1.89 -4.96 -3.90
N LEU A 42 -1.88 -3.89 -3.13
CA LEU A 42 -0.65 -3.35 -2.58
C LEU A 42 -0.39 -4.05 -1.26
N LEU A 43 0.81 -4.58 -1.07
CA LEU A 43 1.25 -5.18 0.19
C LEU A 43 2.29 -4.30 0.86
N CYS A 44 2.26 -4.22 2.19
CA CYS A 44 3.24 -3.46 2.97
C CYS A 44 3.50 -4.11 4.33
N GLY A 45 4.77 -4.15 4.69
CA GLY A 45 5.27 -4.78 5.90
C GLY A 45 6.62 -5.42 5.61
N PRO A 46 7.18 -6.16 6.57
CA PRO A 46 6.65 -6.42 7.91
C PRO A 46 6.92 -5.33 8.97
N PHE A 47 6.00 -5.15 9.92
CA PHE A 47 6.18 -4.35 11.13
C PHE A 47 6.18 -5.24 12.38
N SER A 48 7.22 -5.16 13.20
CA SER A 48 7.33 -6.02 14.39
C SER A 48 6.34 -5.61 15.50
N VAL A 49 5.56 -6.58 16.01
CA VAL A 49 4.52 -6.34 17.04
C VAL A 49 4.89 -6.84 18.44
N GLY A 50 6.15 -7.20 18.63
CA GLY A 50 6.69 -7.66 19.91
C GLY A 50 7.66 -8.80 19.71
N LYS A 51 8.21 -9.28 20.83
CA LYS A 51 8.91 -10.57 20.85
C LYS A 51 7.92 -11.63 21.28
N GLU A 52 7.98 -12.79 20.65
CA GLU A 52 7.37 -13.98 21.22
C GLU A 52 7.93 -14.15 22.64
N ASN A 53 7.03 -14.10 23.61
CA ASN A 53 7.38 -14.52 24.95
C ASN A 53 7.35 -16.06 24.92
N GLU A 54 8.51 -16.71 24.99
CA GLU A 54 8.64 -18.17 24.97
C GLU A 54 7.79 -18.88 26.05
N THR A 55 7.40 -18.15 27.10
CA THR A 55 6.55 -18.65 28.19
C THR A 55 5.07 -18.31 28.03
N ALA A 56 4.70 -17.48 27.05
CA ALA A 56 3.33 -17.16 26.78
C ALA A 56 2.62 -18.34 26.08
N PRO A 57 1.33 -18.55 26.34
CA PRO A 57 0.55 -19.52 25.58
C PRO A 57 0.62 -19.23 24.09
N THR A 58 0.57 -20.27 23.25
CA THR A 58 0.57 -20.16 21.77
C THR A 58 -0.55 -19.27 21.21
N TYR A 59 -1.61 -19.00 22.00
CA TYR A 59 -2.75 -18.15 21.62
C TYR A 59 -2.76 -16.81 22.38
N ALA A 60 -1.63 -16.40 22.96
CA ALA A 60 -1.54 -15.10 23.61
C ALA A 60 -1.66 -13.98 22.58
N HIS A 61 -2.52 -13.01 22.88
CA HIS A 61 -2.65 -11.81 22.06
C HIS A 61 -1.36 -10.98 22.13
N LEU A 62 -0.83 -10.60 20.97
CA LEU A 62 0.32 -9.70 20.87
C LEU A 62 -0.16 -8.26 20.94
N GLU A 63 0.24 -7.52 21.97
CA GLU A 63 -0.22 -6.13 22.17
C GLU A 63 0.04 -5.22 20.95
N GLY A 64 1.14 -5.46 20.22
CA GLY A 64 1.45 -4.70 19.02
C GLY A 64 0.48 -4.93 17.86
N PHE A 65 -0.35 -5.97 17.88
CA PHE A 65 -1.35 -6.25 16.85
C PHE A 65 -2.38 -5.12 16.68
N GLU A 66 -2.65 -4.36 17.75
CA GLU A 66 -3.55 -3.20 17.72
C GLU A 66 -2.84 -1.89 17.38
N THR A 67 -1.56 -1.95 17.02
CA THR A 67 -0.81 -0.76 16.61
C THR A 67 -1.12 -0.41 15.16
N ASP A 68 -1.71 0.76 14.96
CA ASP A 68 -1.84 1.36 13.63
C ASP A 68 -0.47 1.90 13.17
N PHE A 69 0.18 1.15 12.26
CA PHE A 69 1.46 1.53 11.65
C PHE A 69 1.31 2.50 10.48
N LEU A 70 0.08 2.76 10.02
CA LEU A 70 -0.23 3.63 8.89
C LEU A 70 -0.51 5.09 9.32
N LYS A 71 -0.38 5.41 10.62
CA LYS A 71 -0.66 6.75 11.17
C LYS A 71 -0.01 7.90 10.40
N SER A 72 1.20 7.72 9.87
CA SER A 72 1.93 8.74 9.11
C SER A 72 1.22 9.15 7.82
N ILE A 73 0.33 8.30 7.30
CA ILE A 73 -0.41 8.51 6.06
C ILE A 73 -1.94 8.52 6.27
N GLY A 74 -2.41 8.79 7.49
CA GLY A 74 -3.86 8.88 7.81
C GLY A 74 -4.43 7.71 8.61
N GLY A 75 -3.60 6.70 8.90
CA GLY A 75 -3.96 5.56 9.73
C GLY A 75 -4.90 4.56 9.06
N GLU A 76 -5.23 3.48 9.75
CA GLU A 76 -6.11 2.41 9.26
C GLU A 76 -7.52 2.92 8.89
N SER A 77 -7.93 4.07 9.44
CA SER A 77 -9.25 4.66 9.16
C SER A 77 -9.36 5.45 7.86
N HIS A 78 -8.28 6.12 7.43
CA HIS A 78 -8.29 7.00 6.25
C HIS A 78 -6.92 7.00 5.57
N PRO A 79 -6.40 5.83 5.16
CA PRO A 79 -5.03 5.74 4.67
C PRO A 79 -4.91 6.34 3.26
N ASN A 80 -3.92 7.20 3.05
CA ASN A 80 -3.52 7.69 1.73
C ASN A 80 -2.40 6.78 1.19
N ILE A 81 -2.79 5.64 0.62
CA ILE A 81 -1.86 4.61 0.13
C ILE A 81 -1.67 4.76 -1.37
N GLN A 82 -0.41 4.73 -1.81
CA GLN A 82 -0.02 4.64 -3.21
C GLN A 82 1.15 3.66 -3.33
N GLU A 83 1.28 3.01 -4.48
CA GLU A 83 2.43 2.14 -4.75
C GLU A 83 3.75 2.93 -4.65
N GLY A 84 4.76 2.33 -4.03
CA GLY A 84 6.04 2.98 -3.76
C GLY A 84 6.03 3.91 -2.53
N THR A 85 4.89 4.11 -1.88
CA THR A 85 4.84 4.86 -0.60
C THR A 85 5.60 4.09 0.46
N GLU A 86 6.48 4.78 1.17
CA GLU A 86 7.30 4.22 2.25
C GLU A 86 6.70 4.53 3.62
N ILE A 87 6.66 3.53 4.49
CA ILE A 87 6.21 3.64 5.87
C ILE A 87 7.40 3.38 6.77
N LYS A 88 7.79 4.38 7.57
CA LYS A 88 8.85 4.29 8.57
C LYS A 88 8.27 4.40 9.97
N THR A 89 8.57 3.42 10.81
CA THR A 89 8.16 3.36 12.22
C THR A 89 9.29 2.79 13.06
N ASP A 90 9.16 2.85 14.39
CA ASP A 90 10.11 2.19 15.29
C ASP A 90 10.06 0.65 15.19
N ALA A 91 8.96 0.10 14.63
CA ALA A 91 8.75 -1.34 14.43
C ALA A 91 9.30 -1.87 13.09
N GLY A 92 9.72 -0.97 12.20
CA GLY A 92 10.22 -1.34 10.88
C GLY A 92 9.98 -0.28 9.81
N GLU A 93 10.58 -0.54 8.66
CA GLU A 93 10.44 0.24 7.42
C GLU A 93 10.00 -0.69 6.30
N ALA A 94 8.98 -0.28 5.55
CA ALA A 94 8.45 -1.06 4.44
C ALA A 94 7.87 -0.15 3.36
N THR A 95 7.86 -0.64 2.11
CA THR A 95 7.33 0.06 0.95
C THR A 95 6.12 -0.67 0.41
N TRP A 96 5.05 0.06 0.14
CA TRP A 96 3.87 -0.47 -0.53
C TRP A 96 4.24 -0.97 -1.93
N THR A 97 4.11 -2.27 -2.15
CA THR A 97 4.50 -2.94 -3.39
C THR A 97 3.30 -3.65 -3.99
N ARG A 98 3.09 -3.50 -5.29
CA ARG A 98 2.03 -4.22 -6.00
C ARG A 98 2.33 -5.71 -6.08
N TYR A 99 1.30 -6.49 -5.78
CA TYR A 99 1.29 -7.93 -5.89
C TYR A 99 0.05 -8.40 -6.66
N GLU A 100 0.24 -9.34 -7.58
CA GLU A 100 -0.83 -10.02 -8.29
C GLU A 100 -0.73 -11.52 -7.98
N SER A 101 -1.71 -12.04 -7.25
CA SER A 101 -1.76 -13.45 -6.86
C SER A 101 -2.21 -14.31 -8.03
N SER A 102 -1.49 -15.42 -8.25
CA SER A 102 -1.94 -16.51 -9.12
C SER A 102 -3.08 -17.32 -8.50
N ASP A 103 -3.22 -17.29 -7.18
CA ASP A 103 -4.07 -18.18 -6.39
C ASP A 103 -5.10 -17.41 -5.57
N ASP A 104 -6.09 -18.10 -5.02
CA ASP A 104 -7.18 -17.49 -4.24
C ASP A 104 -6.72 -17.00 -2.84
N THR A 105 -5.48 -17.32 -2.47
CA THR A 105 -4.80 -16.95 -1.23
C THR A 105 -3.48 -16.26 -1.53
N ILE A 106 -2.95 -15.49 -0.58
CA ILE A 106 -1.61 -14.89 -0.64
C ILE A 106 -0.75 -15.55 0.45
N ASP A 107 0.43 -16.05 0.07
CA ASP A 107 1.39 -16.61 1.01
C ASP A 107 2.31 -15.50 1.57
N LEU A 108 1.94 -14.94 2.72
CA LEU A 108 2.66 -13.80 3.32
C LEU A 108 4.10 -14.15 3.75
N ASP A 109 4.42 -15.43 3.96
CA ASP A 109 5.79 -15.87 4.27
C ASP A 109 6.72 -15.72 3.06
N GLN A 110 6.19 -15.99 1.86
CA GLN A 110 6.94 -15.82 0.61
C GLN A 110 6.97 -14.36 0.16
N GLU A 111 5.82 -13.67 0.26
CA GLU A 111 5.66 -12.36 -0.35
C GLU A 111 6.12 -11.20 0.54
N ILE A 112 6.13 -11.38 1.87
CA ILE A 112 6.50 -10.32 2.82
C ILE A 112 7.68 -10.74 3.69
N THR A 113 7.50 -11.75 4.54
CA THR A 113 8.58 -12.18 5.45
C THR A 113 8.26 -13.50 6.14
N LYS A 114 9.30 -14.29 6.41
CA LYS A 114 9.22 -15.50 7.26
C LYS A 114 9.45 -15.22 8.76
N ARG A 115 9.39 -13.94 9.15
CA ARG A 115 9.59 -13.54 10.56
C ARG A 115 8.27 -13.64 11.29
N ASP A 116 8.29 -14.30 12.44
CA ASP A 116 7.14 -14.36 13.33
C ASP A 116 6.89 -13.03 14.05
N SER A 117 5.70 -12.89 14.65
CA SER A 117 5.31 -11.71 15.45
C SER A 117 5.44 -10.39 14.69
N VAL A 118 4.91 -10.37 13.47
CA VAL A 118 4.85 -9.17 12.62
C VAL A 118 3.42 -8.91 12.14
N VAL A 119 3.17 -7.67 11.73
CA VAL A 119 1.98 -7.25 10.99
C VAL A 119 2.39 -6.91 9.56
N ALA A 120 1.52 -7.29 8.63
CA ALA A 120 1.54 -6.86 7.25
C ALA A 120 0.16 -6.30 6.87
N TYR A 121 0.14 -5.41 5.90
CA TYR A 121 -1.05 -4.81 5.34
C TYR A 121 -1.23 -5.23 3.89
N ALA A 122 -2.49 -5.38 3.49
CA ALA A 122 -2.91 -5.50 2.10
C ALA A 122 -3.97 -4.43 1.81
N TYR A 123 -3.87 -3.75 0.67
CA TYR A 123 -4.76 -2.67 0.30
C TYR A 123 -5.15 -2.72 -1.18
N CYS A 124 -6.42 -2.49 -1.45
CA CYS A 124 -6.97 -2.20 -2.76
C CYS A 124 -8.24 -1.35 -2.58
N GLU A 125 -8.69 -0.73 -3.67
CA GLU A 125 -9.93 0.02 -3.69
C GLU A 125 -11.01 -0.71 -4.48
N ILE A 126 -12.25 -0.55 -4.04
CA ILE A 126 -13.43 -1.05 -4.74
C ILE A 126 -14.31 0.16 -5.05
N GLU A 127 -14.59 0.39 -6.33
CA GLU A 127 -15.41 1.50 -6.79
C GLU A 127 -16.71 0.96 -7.39
N THR A 128 -17.82 1.47 -6.87
CA THR A 128 -19.18 1.19 -7.34
C THR A 128 -19.85 2.49 -7.76
N SER A 129 -20.66 2.46 -8.81
CA SER A 129 -21.42 3.64 -9.26
C SER A 129 -22.62 3.96 -8.37
N GLU A 130 -23.01 3.01 -7.52
CA GLU A 130 -24.17 3.12 -6.62
C GLU A 130 -23.89 2.43 -5.28
N GLU A 131 -24.62 2.84 -4.25
CA GLU A 131 -24.58 2.22 -2.92
C GLU A 131 -25.01 0.75 -3.04
N THR A 132 -24.10 -0.16 -2.65
CA THR A 132 -24.28 -1.59 -2.86
C THR A 132 -24.07 -2.36 -1.56
N ALA A 133 -25.07 -3.12 -1.13
CA ALA A 133 -24.91 -4.03 0.00
C ALA A 133 -23.96 -5.17 -0.40
N CYS A 134 -22.92 -5.37 0.40
CA CYS A 134 -21.87 -6.35 0.11
C CYS A 134 -21.39 -7.04 1.38
N ILE A 135 -20.71 -8.18 1.20
CA ILE A 135 -20.04 -8.92 2.27
C ILE A 135 -18.58 -9.06 1.86
N LEU A 136 -17.67 -8.56 2.70
CA LEU A 136 -16.25 -8.89 2.61
C LEU A 136 -15.99 -10.14 3.46
N ALA A 137 -15.55 -11.21 2.81
CA ALA A 137 -15.10 -12.42 3.48
C ALA A 137 -13.57 -12.38 3.60
N LEU A 138 -13.05 -12.54 4.83
CA LEU A 138 -11.62 -12.69 5.11
C LEU A 138 -11.37 -14.04 5.78
N GLY A 139 -10.39 -14.78 5.28
CA GLY A 139 -9.83 -15.97 5.91
C GLY A 139 -8.32 -15.80 6.11
N THR A 140 -7.82 -16.21 7.27
CA THR A 140 -6.39 -16.22 7.59
C THR A 140 -6.10 -17.38 8.56
N ASN A 141 -4.90 -17.94 8.50
CA ASN A 141 -4.40 -18.91 9.48
C ASN A 141 -3.92 -18.24 10.79
N ASP A 142 -3.74 -16.91 10.79
CA ASP A 142 -3.25 -16.10 11.90
C ASP A 142 -4.29 -15.06 12.36
N GLY A 143 -3.87 -14.07 13.14
CA GLY A 143 -4.70 -12.90 13.45
C GLY A 143 -4.99 -12.07 12.19
N GLY A 144 -6.25 -11.68 12.00
CA GLY A 144 -6.66 -10.87 10.85
C GLY A 144 -7.66 -9.80 11.24
N LYS A 145 -7.53 -8.63 10.62
CA LYS A 145 -8.47 -7.51 10.69
C LYS A 145 -8.76 -7.05 9.27
N ALA A 146 -9.99 -6.68 9.00
CA ALA A 146 -10.41 -6.13 7.72
C ALA A 146 -11.21 -4.85 7.96
N TRP A 147 -11.01 -3.87 7.09
CA TRP A 147 -11.77 -2.64 7.02
C TRP A 147 -12.33 -2.51 5.61
N LEU A 148 -13.61 -2.17 5.52
CA LEU A 148 -14.28 -1.87 4.27
C LEU A 148 -15.16 -0.65 4.53
N ASN A 149 -14.69 0.52 4.09
CA ASN A 149 -15.31 1.84 4.28
C ASN A 149 -15.89 2.07 5.68
#